data_AF-A0A4V1S9W3-F1
#
_entry.id   AF-A0A4V1S9W3-F1
#
_cell.length_a   1.000
_cell.length_b   1.000
_cell.length_c   1.000
_cell.angle_alpha   90.00
_cell.angle_beta   90.00
_cell.angle_gamma   90.00
#
_symmetry.space_group_name_H-M   'P 1'
#
loop_
_entity.id
_entity.type
_entity.pdbx_description
1 polymer ?
#
loop_
_entity_poly.entity_id
_entity_poly.type
_entity_poly.pdbx_seq_one_letter_code
_entity_poly.pdbx_strand_id
1 'polypeptide(L)'
;MRVLAIVALVIGPIVISAGALGWRYFPNDAAFAPLAKQAVIVQEKVSLHTDAARTSPEVIDAPPGSLCEILGKSGSWVYVGFATETRGWVPAEVLEKVIPETAPEAPKFRKPKADGKTA
;
A
#
# COMPACT_ATOMS: atom_id res chain seq x y z
N MET A 1 35.21 18.66 34.42
CA MET A 1 35.66 18.44 33.03
C MET A 1 36.04 16.98 32.73
N ARG A 2 36.90 16.31 33.51
CA ARG A 2 37.37 14.93 33.21
C ARG A 2 36.28 13.84 33.24
N VAL A 3 35.34 13.91 34.18
CA VAL A 3 34.25 12.92 34.31
C VAL A 3 33.30 12.97 33.10
N LEU A 4 32.98 14.17 32.60
CA LEU A 4 32.16 14.34 31.39
C LEU A 4 32.83 13.73 30.16
N ALA A 5 34.16 13.84 30.03
CA ALA A 5 34.89 13.25 28.91
C ALA A 5 34.89 11.71 28.96
N ILE A 6 35.01 11.12 30.15
CA ILE A 6 34.94 9.66 30.33
C ILE A 6 33.53 9.15 30.03
N VAL A 7 32.50 9.86 30.52
CA VAL A 7 31.10 9.51 30.25
C VAL A 7 30.78 9.60 28.76
N ALA A 8 31.26 10.64 28.07
CA ALA A 8 31.09 10.78 26.62
C ALA A 8 31.82 9.68 25.83
N LEU A 9 32.99 9.23 26.29
CA LEU A 9 33.75 8.15 25.65
C LEU A 9 33.03 6.79 25.74
N VAL A 10 32.27 6.54 26.81
CA VAL A 10 31.54 5.28 27.01
C VAL A 10 30.15 5.33 26.41
N ILE A 11 29.41 6.42 26.63
CA ILE A 11 28.02 6.54 26.15
C ILE A 11 27.97 6.89 24.66
N GLY A 12 28.92 7.67 24.15
CA GLY A 12 28.97 8.07 22.74
C GLY A 12 28.92 6.89 21.76
N PRO A 13 29.81 5.87 21.90
CA PRO A 13 29.78 4.69 21.05
C PRO A 13 28.48 3.89 21.17
N ILE A 14 27.88 3.83 22.35
CA ILE A 14 26.61 3.11 22.58
C ILE A 14 25.48 3.81 21.82
N VAL A 15 25.37 5.14 21.93
CA VAL A 15 24.35 5.92 21.22
C VAL A 15 24.56 5.86 19.71
N ILE A 16 25.80 5.96 19.23
CA ILE A 16 26.13 5.84 17.80
C ILE A 16 25.76 4.44 17.29
N SER A 17 26.10 3.39 18.04
CA SER A 17 25.79 2.00 17.66
C SER A 17 24.28 1.76 17.66
N ALA A 18 23.56 2.22 18.67
CA ALA A 18 22.11 2.11 18.75
C ALA A 18 21.42 2.88 17.60
N GLY A 19 21.89 4.09 17.28
CA GLY A 19 21.40 4.86 16.14
C GLY A 19 21.68 4.18 14.80
N ALA A 20 22.89 3.65 14.61
CA ALA A 20 23.28 2.93 13.40
C ALA A 20 22.48 1.63 13.22
N LEU A 21 22.26 0.88 14.30
CA LEU A 21 21.42 -0.32 14.30
C LEU A 21 19.97 0.04 14.00
N GLY A 22 19.44 1.08 14.66
CA GLY A 22 18.11 1.61 14.38
C GLY A 22 17.93 1.90 12.89
N TRP A 23 18.80 2.73 12.31
CA TRP A 23 18.73 3.05 10.88
C TRP A 23 18.87 1.82 9.97
N ARG A 24 19.70 0.83 10.35
CA ARG A 24 19.94 -0.38 9.56
C ARG A 24 18.76 -1.36 9.55
N TYR A 25 18.06 -1.49 10.67
CA TYR A 25 16.90 -2.39 10.79
C TYR A 25 15.60 -1.72 10.37
N PHE A 26 15.53 -0.40 10.54
CA PHE A 26 14.32 0.40 10.42
C PHE A 26 14.55 1.62 9.52
N PRO A 27 14.96 1.43 8.24
CA PRO A 27 15.28 2.55 7.37
C PRO A 27 14.05 3.37 6.94
N ASN A 28 12.83 2.83 7.08
CA ASN A 28 11.60 3.48 6.63
C ASN A 28 10.37 3.05 7.45
N ASP A 29 10.38 3.34 8.76
CA ASP A 29 9.29 2.98 9.69
C ASP A 29 7.99 3.77 9.50
N ALA A 30 8.03 4.83 8.71
CA ALA A 30 6.86 5.68 8.47
C ALA A 30 5.92 5.11 7.39
N ALA A 31 6.31 4.05 6.68
CA ALA A 31 5.51 3.49 5.60
C ALA A 31 4.63 2.35 6.13
N PHE A 32 3.31 2.54 6.09
CA PHE A 32 2.29 1.51 6.39
C PHE A 32 2.62 0.13 5.82
N ALA A 33 3.11 0.08 4.57
CA ALA A 33 3.68 -1.09 3.91
C ALA A 33 4.72 -0.64 2.88
N PRO A 34 5.58 -1.53 2.35
CA PRO A 34 6.45 -1.19 1.22
C PRO A 34 5.61 -0.67 0.04
N LEU A 35 6.03 0.42 -0.61
CA LEU A 35 5.27 1.08 -1.69
C LEU A 35 4.85 0.12 -2.82
N ALA A 36 5.68 -0.89 -3.12
CA ALA A 36 5.40 -1.91 -4.13
C ALA A 36 4.21 -2.84 -3.77
N LYS A 37 3.85 -2.91 -2.49
CA LYS A 37 2.73 -3.71 -1.98
C LYS A 37 1.52 -2.86 -1.59
N GLN A 38 1.63 -1.53 -1.63
CA GLN A 38 0.52 -0.65 -1.31
C GLN A 38 -0.48 -0.61 -2.46
N ALA A 39 -1.75 -0.73 -2.11
CA ALA A 39 -2.88 -0.58 -3.01
C ALA A 39 -3.97 0.27 -2.35
N VAL A 40 -4.87 0.79 -3.17
CA VAL A 40 -6.04 1.57 -2.76
C VAL A 40 -7.28 0.91 -3.32
N ILE A 41 -8.34 0.89 -2.51
CA ILE A 41 -9.67 0.47 -2.95
C ILE A 41 -10.26 1.57 -3.83
N VAL A 42 -10.56 1.26 -5.09
CA VAL A 42 -11.07 2.26 -6.06
C VAL A 42 -12.59 2.23 -6.23
N GLN A 43 -13.26 1.19 -5.75
CA GLN A 43 -14.72 1.05 -5.86
C GLN A 43 -15.45 1.46 -4.59
N GLU A 44 -16.68 1.96 -4.72
CA GLU A 44 -17.45 2.57 -3.62
C GLU A 44 -17.98 1.61 -2.56
N LYS A 45 -18.19 0.32 -2.90
CA LYS A 45 -18.70 -0.70 -1.98
C LYS A 45 -17.98 -2.01 -2.23
N VAL A 46 -16.93 -2.25 -1.44
CA VAL A 46 -16.15 -3.48 -1.50
C VAL A 46 -16.24 -4.19 -0.17
N SER A 47 -16.77 -5.40 -0.20
CA SER A 47 -16.81 -6.28 0.96
C SER A 47 -15.56 -7.14 1.02
N LEU A 48 -14.99 -7.28 2.22
CA LEU A 48 -13.91 -8.23 2.49
C LEU A 48 -14.51 -9.60 2.77
N HIS A 49 -13.90 -10.62 2.20
CA HIS A 49 -14.30 -12.00 2.36
C HIS A 49 -13.32 -12.81 3.21
N THR A 50 -13.79 -13.81 3.95
CA THR A 50 -12.91 -14.70 4.74
C THR A 50 -12.07 -15.65 3.88
N ASP A 51 -12.55 -15.97 2.68
CA ASP A 51 -11.88 -16.87 1.73
C ASP A 51 -11.93 -16.32 0.30
N ALA A 52 -11.12 -16.85 -0.61
CA ALA A 52 -11.04 -16.49 -2.02
C ALA A 52 -12.26 -17.02 -2.82
N ALA A 53 -13.47 -16.81 -2.31
CA ALA A 53 -14.72 -17.29 -2.87
C ALA A 53 -15.85 -16.28 -2.65
N ARG A 54 -16.67 -16.06 -3.68
CA ARG A 54 -17.84 -15.15 -3.62
C ARG A 54 -18.92 -15.60 -2.64
N THR A 55 -18.94 -16.89 -2.31
CA THR A 55 -19.89 -17.48 -1.37
C THR A 55 -19.40 -17.46 0.08
N SER A 56 -18.18 -16.96 0.32
CA SER A 56 -17.62 -16.92 1.66
C SER A 56 -18.22 -15.77 2.48
N PRO A 57 -18.30 -15.93 3.81
CA PRO A 57 -18.80 -14.89 4.71
C PRO A 57 -18.06 -13.57 4.52
N GLU A 58 -18.84 -12.50 4.54
CA GLU A 58 -18.33 -11.14 4.57
C GLU A 58 -17.83 -10.77 5.96
N VAL A 59 -16.66 -10.14 6.02
CA VAL A 59 -15.97 -9.74 7.25
C VAL A 59 -16.28 -8.29 7.58
N ILE A 60 -16.07 -7.39 6.61
CA ILE A 60 -16.25 -5.94 6.77
C ILE A 60 -16.35 -5.25 5.41
N ASP A 61 -17.03 -4.11 5.34
CA ASP A 61 -16.99 -3.20 4.20
C ASP A 61 -15.70 -2.35 4.23
N ALA A 62 -15.00 -2.30 3.11
CA ALA A 62 -13.89 -1.39 2.86
C ALA A 62 -14.39 -0.16 2.06
N PRO A 63 -14.31 1.05 2.63
CA PRO A 63 -14.70 2.26 1.91
C PRO A 63 -13.71 2.60 0.78
N PRO A 64 -14.16 3.33 -0.26
CA PRO A 64 -13.30 3.78 -1.34
C PRO A 64 -12.19 4.69 -0.82
N GLY A 65 -11.02 4.62 -1.44
CA GLY A 65 -9.84 5.38 -1.03
C GLY A 65 -9.07 4.77 0.14
N SER A 66 -9.53 3.64 0.70
CA SER A 66 -8.82 2.98 1.79
C SER A 66 -7.50 2.39 1.31
N LEU A 67 -6.41 2.73 2.00
CA LEU A 67 -5.07 2.21 1.73
C LEU A 67 -4.93 0.82 2.37
N CYS A 68 -4.51 -0.15 1.58
CA CYS A 68 -4.30 -1.53 2.00
C CYS A 68 -2.96 -2.09 1.51
N GLU A 69 -2.47 -3.11 2.21
CA GLU A 69 -1.28 -3.86 1.85
C GLU A 69 -1.69 -5.15 1.16
N ILE A 70 -1.09 -5.44 0.01
CA ILE A 70 -1.23 -6.71 -0.68
C ILE A 70 -0.32 -7.75 0.01
N LEU A 71 -0.95 -8.70 0.69
CA LEU A 71 -0.27 -9.80 1.40
C LEU A 71 -0.10 -11.04 0.52
N GLY A 72 -1.02 -11.29 -0.40
CA GLY A 72 -0.99 -12.46 -1.28
C GLY A 72 -1.99 -12.38 -2.42
N LYS A 73 -1.87 -13.29 -3.39
CA LYS A 73 -2.79 -13.41 -4.53
C LYS A 73 -3.19 -14.87 -4.73
N SER A 74 -4.44 -15.11 -5.05
CA SER A 74 -4.99 -16.43 -5.39
C SER A 74 -5.99 -16.27 -6.53
N GLY A 75 -5.57 -16.58 -7.77
CA GLY A 75 -6.38 -16.37 -8.97
C GLY A 75 -6.79 -14.90 -9.13
N SER A 76 -8.10 -14.66 -9.26
CA SER A 76 -8.69 -13.32 -9.35
C SER A 76 -8.90 -12.63 -8.00
N TRP A 77 -8.41 -13.23 -6.91
CA TRP A 77 -8.53 -12.69 -5.56
C TRP A 77 -7.19 -12.23 -5.00
N VAL A 78 -7.24 -11.20 -4.18
CA VAL A 78 -6.08 -10.62 -3.49
C VAL A 78 -6.37 -10.62 -2.00
N TYR A 79 -5.45 -11.16 -1.23
CA TYR A 79 -5.50 -11.10 0.23
C TYR A 79 -4.87 -9.78 0.67
N VAL A 80 -5.64 -8.94 1.34
CA VAL A 80 -5.22 -7.59 1.74
C VAL A 80 -5.30 -7.41 3.25
N GLY A 81 -4.42 -6.56 3.77
CA GLY A 81 -4.45 -6.11 5.16
C GLY A 81 -4.59 -4.59 5.25
N PHE A 82 -5.36 -4.13 6.23
CA PHE A 82 -5.54 -2.71 6.55
C PHE A 82 -4.74 -2.31 7.80
N ALA A 83 -4.58 -1.01 8.02
CA ALA A 83 -3.92 -0.46 9.21
C ALA A 83 -4.66 -0.79 10.51
N THR A 84 -5.96 -1.08 10.43
CA THR A 84 -6.83 -1.48 11.53
C THR A 84 -6.66 -2.96 11.91
N GLU A 85 -5.58 -3.61 11.48
CA GLU A 85 -5.31 -5.06 11.61
C GLU A 85 -6.35 -5.97 10.96
N THR A 86 -7.34 -5.41 10.26
CA THR A 86 -8.37 -6.16 9.55
C THR A 86 -7.80 -6.72 8.25
N ARG A 87 -8.14 -7.97 7.92
CA ARG A 87 -7.62 -8.68 6.75
C ARG A 87 -8.73 -9.45 6.07
N GLY A 88 -8.62 -9.61 4.76
CA GLY A 88 -9.61 -10.35 3.98
C GLY A 88 -9.24 -10.47 2.51
N TRP A 89 -10.05 -11.26 1.81
CA TRP A 89 -9.97 -11.45 0.38
C TRP A 89 -10.87 -10.47 -0.34
N VAL A 90 -10.34 -9.88 -1.40
CA VAL A 90 -11.04 -8.93 -2.27
C VAL A 90 -10.73 -9.26 -3.73
N PRO A 91 -11.67 -9.03 -4.68
CA PRO A 91 -11.40 -9.25 -6.09
C PRO A 91 -10.32 -8.29 -6.60
N ALA A 92 -9.41 -8.75 -7.46
CA ALA A 92 -8.31 -7.92 -7.96
C ALA A 92 -8.77 -6.65 -8.71
N GLU A 93 -9.98 -6.65 -9.27
CA GLU A 93 -10.57 -5.55 -10.05
C GLU A 93 -10.96 -4.33 -9.21
N VAL A 94 -11.08 -4.50 -7.89
CA VAL A 94 -11.50 -3.41 -7.00
C VAL A 94 -10.32 -2.66 -6.38
N LEU A 95 -9.10 -3.09 -6.69
CA LEU A 95 -7.85 -2.54 -6.17
C LEU A 95 -7.01 -1.94 -7.28
N GLU A 96 -6.36 -0.83 -6.96
CA GLU A 96 -5.33 -0.25 -7.79
C GLU A 96 -4.04 -0.09 -6.98
N LYS A 97 -2.90 -0.50 -7.54
CA LYS A 97 -1.61 -0.33 -6.89
C LYS A 97 -1.24 1.15 -6.88
N VAL A 98 -0.75 1.65 -5.75
CA VAL A 98 -0.31 3.06 -5.63
C VAL A 98 0.81 3.37 -6.62
N ILE A 99 1.71 2.40 -6.82
CA ILE A 99 2.70 2.45 -7.90
C ILE A 99 2.27 1.46 -8.97
N PRO A 100 1.79 1.92 -10.13
CA PRO A 100 1.46 1.04 -11.23
C PRO A 100 2.74 0.37 -11.76
N GLU A 101 2.67 -0.93 -12.04
CA GLU A 101 3.80 -1.69 -12.60
C GLU A 101 4.07 -1.35 -14.07
N THR A 102 3.09 -0.75 -14.75
CA THR A 102 3.16 -0.40 -16.17
C THR A 102 2.92 1.09 -16.34
N ALA A 103 3.65 1.73 -17.26
CA ALA A 103 3.43 3.12 -17.62
C ALA A 103 1.99 3.32 -18.16
N PRO A 104 1.28 4.40 -17.76
CA PRO A 104 -0.07 4.64 -18.22
C PRO A 104 -0.08 4.81 -19.75
N GLU A 105 -1.03 4.15 -20.42
CA GLU A 105 -1.23 4.36 -21.86
C GLU A 105 -1.62 5.82 -22.11
N ALA A 106 -1.02 6.42 -23.14
CA ALA A 106 -1.33 7.80 -23.52
C ALA A 106 -2.83 7.94 -23.85
N PRO A 107 -3.49 9.03 -23.43
CA PRO A 107 -4.90 9.24 -23.68
C PRO A 107 -5.17 9.27 -25.19
N LYS A 108 -6.00 8.33 -25.67
CA LYS A 108 -6.42 8.29 -27.07
C LYS A 108 -7.47 9.38 -27.29
N PHE A 109 -7.04 10.54 -27.77
CA PHE A 109 -7.95 11.60 -28.19
C PHE A 109 -8.86 11.06 -29.30
N ARG A 110 -10.15 10.86 -29.00
CA ARG A 110 -11.15 10.57 -30.02
C ARG A 110 -11.35 11.84 -30.85
N LYS A 111 -10.86 11.83 -32.10
CA LYS A 111 -11.16 12.92 -33.03
C LYS A 111 -12.68 12.95 -33.26
N PRO A 112 -13.35 14.11 -33.11
CA PRO A 112 -14.76 14.21 -33.45
C PRO A 112 -14.92 13.87 -34.94
N LYS A 113 -15.84 12.95 -35.23
CA LYS A 113 -16.25 12.64 -36.59
C LYS A 113 -16.98 13.88 -37.11
N ALA A 114 -16.36 14.61 -38.02
CA ALA A 114 -17.00 15.72 -38.70
C ALA A 114 -18.10 15.15 -39.60
N ASP A 115 -19.32 15.04 -39.08
CA ASP A 115 -20.50 14.82 -39.89
C ASP A 115 -20.73 16.11 -40.68
N GLY A 116 -20.33 16.08 -41.96
CA GLY A 116 -20.38 17.19 -42.91
C GLY A 116 -21.81 17.59 -43.30
N LYS A 117 -22.62 17.97 -42.32
CA LYS A 117 -23.99 18.45 -42.53
C LYS A 117 -24.22 19.73 -41.73
N THR A 118 -23.59 20.81 -42.18
CA THR A 118 -24.04 22.17 -41.84
C THR A 118 -24.02 23.05 -43.09
N ALA A 119 -25.19 23.64 -43.33
CA ALA A 119 -25.58 24.72 -44.25
C ALA A 119 -25.37 24.51 -45.76
#